data_AF-A0A3N0ZAT2-F1
#
_entry.id   AF-A0A3N0ZAT2-F1
#
_cell.length_a   1.000
_cell.length_b   1.000
_cell.length_c   1.000
_cell.angle_alpha   90.00
_cell.angle_beta   90.00
_cell.angle_gamma   90.00
#
_symmetry.space_group_name_H-M   'P 1'
#
loop_
_entity.id
_entity.type
_entity.pdbx_description
1 polymer ?
#
loop_
_entity_poly.entity_id
_entity_poly.type
_entity_poly.pdbx_seq_one_letter_code
_entity_poly.pdbx_strand_id
1 'polypeptide(L)'
;MINLNPCFSFLTQTVAVSDGARAPNCELYPSDACPKIYKPKCGSDGKTYGNECELCAAIRESGTEISIMKEGRCDDDRQPYCKHNPSGACPLIYKPVCGSNGKTYGNECSLCVAIEKSGTEIFKVKDGECDEDLLE
;
A
#
# COMPACT_ATOMS: atom_id res chain seq x y z
N MET A 1 -6.89 54.55 1.01
CA MET A 1 -5.89 53.64 0.41
C MET A 1 -5.71 52.47 1.37
N ILE A 2 -6.02 51.29 0.85
CA ILE A 2 -5.85 49.90 1.32
C ILE A 2 -5.84 49.65 2.84
N ASN A 3 -6.96 49.05 3.26
CA ASN A 3 -7.23 48.39 4.53
C ASN A 3 -6.50 47.02 4.51
N LEU A 4 -5.64 46.74 5.50
CA LEU A 4 -4.99 45.43 5.66
C LEU A 4 -5.64 44.71 6.84
N ASN A 5 -6.43 43.68 6.55
CA ASN A 5 -6.94 42.72 7.52
C ASN A 5 -7.02 41.33 6.83
N PRO A 6 -7.16 40.21 7.55
CA PRO A 6 -6.13 39.42 8.23
C PRO A 6 -6.16 37.93 7.77
N CYS A 7 -5.48 37.04 8.50
CA CYS A 7 -5.61 35.57 8.50
C CYS A 7 -4.67 34.77 7.58
N PHE A 8 -3.79 33.92 8.14
CA PHE A 8 -3.57 32.53 7.71
C PHE A 8 -2.77 31.74 8.77
N SER A 9 -3.48 30.81 9.43
CA SER A 9 -3.02 29.69 10.26
C SER A 9 -2.10 28.76 9.47
N PHE A 10 -1.09 28.11 10.08
CA PHE A 10 -0.60 26.74 9.76
C PHE A 10 0.64 26.40 10.62
N LEU A 11 0.46 25.61 11.68
CA LEU A 11 1.51 24.69 12.15
C LEU A 11 0.93 23.27 12.09
N THR A 12 0.55 22.84 10.89
CA THR A 12 0.33 21.41 10.65
C THR A 12 1.72 20.79 10.57
N GLN A 13 2.10 20.10 11.64
CA GLN A 13 3.27 19.25 11.67
C GLN A 13 3.20 18.32 10.45
N THR A 14 4.11 18.51 9.50
CA THR A 14 4.25 17.60 8.38
C THR A 14 4.77 16.29 8.94
N VAL A 15 3.87 15.36 9.23
CA VAL A 15 4.25 13.97 9.52
C VAL A 15 4.92 13.45 8.26
N ALA A 16 6.19 13.07 8.37
CA ALA A 16 6.94 12.51 7.26
C ALA A 16 6.37 11.11 6.96
N VAL A 17 5.38 11.05 6.06
CA VAL A 17 4.89 9.79 5.50
C VAL A 17 5.98 9.26 4.59
N SER A 18 6.68 8.21 5.03
CA SER A 18 7.72 7.55 4.23
C SER A 18 7.10 6.85 3.02
N ASP A 19 7.60 7.20 1.83
CA ASP A 19 7.52 6.60 0.48
C ASP A 19 6.79 5.24 0.32
N GLY A 20 5.50 5.16 0.65
CA GLY A 20 4.64 4.01 0.35
C GLY A 20 3.55 3.69 1.38
N ALA A 21 3.57 4.28 2.58
CA ALA A 21 2.53 4.05 3.57
C ALA A 21 1.37 5.05 3.46
N ARG A 22 0.13 4.60 3.66
CA ARG A 22 -1.09 5.44 3.69
C ARG A 22 -1.57 5.61 5.14
N ALA A 23 -1.94 6.82 5.54
CA ALA A 23 -2.61 7.03 6.83
C ALA A 23 -4.01 6.37 6.86
N PRO A 24 -4.41 5.70 7.96
CA PRO A 24 -5.76 5.18 8.11
C PRO A 24 -6.76 6.31 8.33
N ASN A 25 -8.00 6.14 7.86
CA ASN A 25 -9.07 7.12 8.07
C ASN A 25 -9.86 6.81 9.35
N CYS A 26 -9.27 7.12 10.50
CA CYS A 26 -9.88 6.83 11.80
C CYS A 26 -11.04 7.76 12.19
N GLU A 27 -11.22 8.88 11.48
CA GLU A 27 -12.39 9.74 11.63
C GLU A 27 -13.70 9.03 11.20
N LEU A 28 -13.61 8.08 10.25
CA LEU A 28 -14.75 7.25 9.84
C LEU A 28 -15.15 6.19 10.88
N TYR A 29 -14.26 5.88 11.82
CA TYR A 29 -14.45 4.81 12.81
C TYR A 29 -14.32 5.39 14.21
N PRO A 30 -15.28 6.19 14.71
CA PRO A 30 -15.14 6.91 15.98
C PRO A 30 -15.29 6.04 17.24
N SER A 31 -15.61 4.75 17.11
CA SER A 31 -15.81 3.83 18.24
C SER A 31 -15.08 2.50 18.01
N ASP A 32 -14.94 1.69 19.05
CA ASP A 32 -14.31 0.35 18.98
C ASP A 32 -15.28 -0.73 18.45
N ALA A 33 -16.53 -0.37 18.16
CA ALA A 33 -17.50 -1.25 17.52
C ALA A 33 -17.22 -1.34 16.01
N CYS A 34 -16.44 -2.33 15.59
CA CYS A 34 -16.10 -2.54 14.20
C CYS A 34 -17.05 -3.48 13.46
N PRO A 35 -17.34 -3.22 12.16
CA PRO A 35 -18.07 -4.16 11.34
C PRO A 35 -17.26 -5.44 11.15
N LYS A 36 -17.94 -6.60 11.14
CA LYS A 36 -17.33 -7.91 10.88
C LYS A 36 -17.11 -8.15 9.38
N ILE A 37 -16.54 -7.16 8.70
CA ILE A 37 -16.19 -7.23 7.27
C ILE A 37 -14.69 -7.45 7.18
N TYR A 38 -14.28 -8.55 6.55
CA TYR A 38 -12.87 -8.89 6.40
C TYR A 38 -12.30 -8.21 5.15
N LYS A 39 -11.52 -7.14 5.36
CA LYS A 39 -10.79 -6.35 4.34
C LYS A 39 -9.41 -5.99 4.89
N PRO A 40 -8.49 -6.98 4.94
CA PRO A 40 -7.31 -6.88 5.78
C PRO A 40 -6.38 -5.74 5.37
N LYS A 41 -5.69 -5.17 6.36
CA LYS A 41 -4.67 -4.13 6.20
C LYS A 41 -3.38 -4.57 6.88
N CYS A 42 -2.24 -4.32 6.25
CA CYS A 42 -0.95 -4.48 6.89
C CYS A 42 -0.49 -3.16 7.50
N GLY A 43 -0.34 -3.14 8.83
CA GLY A 43 0.15 -1.99 9.58
C GLY A 43 1.68 -1.82 9.48
N SER A 44 2.15 -0.60 9.75
CA SER A 44 3.57 -0.26 9.86
C SER A 44 4.28 -0.92 11.04
N ASP A 45 3.51 -1.47 11.97
CA ASP A 45 3.97 -2.31 13.07
C ASP A 45 4.13 -3.79 12.68
N GLY A 46 3.92 -4.12 11.39
CA GLY A 46 4.02 -5.47 10.86
C GLY A 46 2.84 -6.38 11.19
N LYS A 47 1.74 -5.85 11.76
CA LYS A 47 0.56 -6.64 12.09
C LYS A 47 -0.52 -6.55 11.02
N THR A 48 -1.24 -7.64 10.85
CA THR A 48 -2.43 -7.69 10.00
C THR A 48 -3.67 -7.35 10.83
N TYR A 49 -4.41 -6.36 10.39
CA TYR A 49 -5.70 -5.96 10.95
C TYR A 49 -6.82 -6.47 10.05
N GLY A 50 -7.93 -6.98 10.60
CA GLY A 50 -9.01 -7.59 9.81
C GLY A 50 -9.72 -6.58 8.91
N ASN A 51 -9.70 -5.31 9.29
CA ASN A 51 -10.09 -4.16 8.47
C ASN A 51 -9.49 -2.86 9.05
N GLU A 52 -9.72 -1.74 8.35
CA GLU A 52 -9.22 -0.43 8.77
C GLU A 52 -9.84 0.07 10.09
N CYS A 53 -11.06 -0.35 10.43
CA CYS A 53 -11.67 -0.02 11.74
C CYS A 53 -10.90 -0.69 12.88
N GLU A 54 -10.57 -1.97 12.75
CA GLU A 54 -9.80 -2.71 13.75
C GLU A 54 -8.39 -2.12 13.94
N LEU A 55 -7.76 -1.66 12.85
CA LEU A 55 -6.51 -0.91 12.90
C LEU A 55 -6.68 0.39 13.71
N CYS A 56 -7.72 1.16 13.43
CA CYS A 56 -8.01 2.40 14.17
C CYS A 56 -8.32 2.15 15.66
N ALA A 57 -9.01 1.05 15.99
CA ALA A 57 -9.23 0.65 17.38
C ALA A 57 -7.89 0.35 18.08
N ALA A 58 -6.99 -0.37 17.41
CA ALA A 58 -5.65 -0.65 17.94
C ALA A 58 -4.81 0.63 18.13
N ILE A 59 -4.89 1.61 17.22
CA ILE A 59 -4.23 2.93 17.39
C ILE A 59 -4.73 3.62 18.65
N ARG A 60 -6.06 3.64 18.90
CA ARG A 60 -6.63 4.27 20.10
C ARG A 60 -6.23 3.55 21.38
N GLU A 61 -6.23 2.22 21.36
CA GLU A 61 -5.90 1.40 22.52
C GLU A 61 -4.42 1.53 22.90
N SER A 62 -3.53 1.47 21.91
CA SER A 62 -2.08 1.49 22.13
C SER A 62 -1.47 2.89 22.20
N GLY A 63 -2.15 3.90 21.64
CA GLY A 63 -1.64 5.27 21.52
C GLY A 63 -0.47 5.42 20.53
N THR A 64 -0.20 4.41 19.71
CA THR A 64 0.89 4.44 18.72
C THR A 64 0.37 4.83 17.34
N GLU A 65 1.20 5.55 16.59
CA GLU A 65 0.91 5.85 15.19
C GLU A 65 1.20 4.63 14.32
N ILE A 66 0.16 4.09 13.69
CA ILE A 66 0.25 2.95 12.77
C ILE A 66 -0.27 3.39 11.41
N SER A 67 0.58 3.35 10.39
CA SER A 67 0.17 3.60 9.00
C SER A 67 -0.09 2.28 8.27
N ILE A 68 -0.87 2.34 7.19
CA ILE A 68 -1.15 1.18 6.34
C ILE A 68 0.00 1.06 5.32
N MET A 69 0.83 0.04 5.47
CA MET A 69 1.95 -0.26 4.57
C MET A 69 1.49 -0.88 3.26
N LYS A 70 0.51 -1.78 3.32
CA LYS A 70 -0.14 -2.38 2.15
C LYS A 70 -1.57 -2.79 2.45
N GLU A 71 -2.37 -2.84 1.38
CA GLU A 71 -3.62 -3.56 1.38
C GLU A 71 -3.36 -5.06 1.57
N GLY A 72 -4.33 -5.79 2.13
CA GLY A 72 -4.14 -7.22 2.40
C GLY A 72 -3.45 -7.52 3.72
N ARG A 73 -3.06 -8.79 3.90
CA ARG A 73 -2.31 -9.23 5.08
C ARG A 73 -0.83 -8.92 4.95
N CYS A 74 -0.12 -8.77 6.06
CA CYS A 74 1.33 -8.56 6.03
C CYS A 74 2.11 -9.72 5.41
N ASP A 75 1.65 -10.96 5.61
CA ASP A 75 2.22 -12.18 5.05
C ASP A 75 1.75 -12.47 3.60
N ASP A 76 0.96 -11.58 2.99
CA ASP A 76 0.55 -11.73 1.60
C ASP A 76 1.63 -11.22 0.64
N ASP A 77 2.48 -12.13 0.18
CA ASP A 77 3.53 -11.84 -0.79
C ASP A 77 2.99 -11.64 -2.21
N ARG A 78 1.68 -11.82 -2.43
CA ARG A 78 1.08 -11.65 -3.77
C ARG A 78 0.99 -10.20 -4.17
N GLN A 79 0.99 -9.26 -3.23
CA GLN A 79 0.98 -7.84 -3.56
C GLN A 79 2.42 -7.33 -3.65
N PRO A 80 2.93 -7.00 -4.85
CA PRO A 80 4.27 -6.43 -4.99
C PRO A 80 4.33 -5.06 -4.30
N TYR A 81 5.43 -4.75 -3.64
CA TYR A 81 5.60 -3.48 -2.95
C TYR A 81 5.95 -2.38 -3.95
N CYS A 82 4.92 -1.77 -4.52
CA CYS A 82 5.06 -0.70 -5.49
C CYS A 82 5.29 0.63 -4.80
N LYS A 83 6.57 1.02 -4.69
CA LYS A 83 6.94 2.41 -4.40
C LYS A 83 6.51 3.29 -5.57
N HIS A 84 5.99 4.47 -5.27
CA HIS A 84 5.69 5.46 -6.29
C HIS A 84 6.94 5.74 -7.12
N ASN A 85 6.91 5.34 -8.40
CA ASN A 85 8.04 5.51 -9.32
C ASN A 85 7.62 6.39 -10.50
N PRO A 86 7.61 7.72 -10.33
CA PRO A 86 7.12 8.65 -11.35
C PRO A 86 7.92 8.60 -12.65
N SER A 87 9.18 8.13 -12.60
CA SER A 87 10.03 7.96 -13.78
C SER A 87 9.67 6.71 -14.61
N GLY A 88 9.02 5.72 -13.99
CA GLY A 88 8.84 4.38 -14.56
C GLY A 88 10.15 3.65 -14.90
N ALA A 89 11.31 4.17 -14.47
CA ALA A 89 12.61 3.59 -14.71
C ALA A 89 12.91 2.51 -13.66
N CYS A 90 13.35 1.34 -14.12
CA CYS A 90 13.69 0.21 -13.25
C CYS A 90 15.17 -0.15 -13.36
N PRO A 91 15.80 -0.61 -12.27
CA PRO A 91 17.12 -1.22 -12.35
C PRO A 91 17.11 -2.41 -13.30
N LEU A 92 18.21 -2.64 -14.00
CA LEU A 92 18.38 -3.80 -14.91
C LEU A 92 18.79 -5.09 -14.18
N ILE A 93 18.57 -5.15 -12.87
CA ILE A 93 18.82 -6.37 -12.09
C ILE A 93 17.76 -7.41 -12.44
N TYR A 94 18.20 -8.60 -12.84
CA TYR A 94 17.31 -9.69 -13.18
C TYR A 94 17.03 -10.55 -11.93
N LYS A 95 15.79 -10.41 -11.42
CA LYS A 95 15.21 -11.12 -10.28
C LYS A 95 13.73 -11.37 -10.59
N PRO A 96 13.42 -12.36 -11.46
CA PRO A 96 12.13 -12.44 -12.11
C PRO A 96 10.98 -12.67 -11.14
N VAL A 97 9.79 -12.21 -11.53
CA VAL A 97 8.52 -12.48 -10.84
C VAL A 97 7.43 -12.83 -11.85
N CYS A 98 6.56 -13.77 -11.50
CA CYS A 98 5.42 -14.14 -12.33
C CYS A 98 4.20 -13.29 -11.96
N GLY A 99 3.64 -12.58 -12.93
CA GLY A 99 2.38 -11.87 -12.76
C GLY A 99 1.17 -12.77 -12.95
N SER A 100 0.05 -12.40 -12.32
CA SER A 100 -1.27 -13.04 -12.47
C SER A 100 -1.83 -13.03 -13.90
N ASN A 101 -1.25 -12.22 -14.78
CA ASN A 101 -1.53 -12.21 -16.21
C ASN A 101 -0.69 -13.24 -17.01
N GLY A 102 0.03 -14.14 -16.32
CA GLY A 102 0.89 -15.14 -16.95
C GLY A 102 2.17 -14.57 -17.55
N LYS A 103 2.49 -13.30 -17.30
CA LYS A 103 3.70 -12.66 -17.83
C LYS A 103 4.84 -12.69 -16.80
N THR A 104 6.03 -13.10 -17.24
CA THR A 104 7.27 -12.91 -16.49
C THR A 104 7.73 -11.46 -16.57
N TYR A 105 8.03 -10.88 -15.41
CA TYR A 105 8.64 -9.55 -15.29
C TYR A 105 10.07 -9.72 -14.79
N GLY A 106 11.03 -9.01 -15.40
CA GLY A 106 12.46 -9.17 -15.08
C GLY A 106 12.82 -8.81 -13.64
N ASN A 107 12.02 -7.97 -12.99
CA ASN A 107 12.04 -7.73 -11.55
C ASN A 107 10.72 -7.12 -11.05
N GLU A 108 10.56 -7.07 -9.72
CA GLU A 108 9.39 -6.50 -9.05
C GLU A 108 9.10 -5.04 -9.47
N CYS A 109 10.12 -4.22 -9.74
CA CYS A 109 9.92 -2.86 -10.25
C CYS A 109 9.18 -2.86 -11.60
N SER A 110 9.61 -3.71 -12.54
CA SER A 110 8.96 -3.81 -13.85
C SER A 110 7.53 -4.36 -13.77
N LEU A 111 7.23 -5.21 -12.79
CA LEU A 111 5.85 -5.62 -12.47
C LEU A 111 5.04 -4.42 -11.98
N CYS A 112 5.57 -3.62 -11.05
CA CYS A 112 4.92 -2.41 -10.54
C CYS A 112 4.62 -1.37 -11.63
N VAL A 113 5.58 -1.10 -12.52
CA VAL A 113 5.35 -0.21 -13.67
C VAL A 113 4.24 -0.74 -14.58
N ALA A 114 4.12 -2.07 -14.72
CA ALA A 114 3.04 -2.66 -15.50
C ALA A 114 1.68 -2.58 -14.79
N ILE A 115 1.63 -2.74 -13.47
CA ILE A 115 0.41 -2.53 -12.67
C ILE A 115 -0.12 -1.12 -12.91
N GLU A 116 0.74 -0.11 -12.75
CA GLU A 116 0.38 1.30 -12.94
C GLU A 116 -0.12 1.61 -14.36
N LYS A 117 0.44 0.94 -15.38
CA LYS A 117 0.11 1.19 -16.80
C LYS A 117 -1.07 0.37 -17.33
N SER A 118 -1.32 -0.82 -16.78
CA SER A 118 -2.26 -1.79 -17.38
C SER A 118 -3.73 -1.40 -17.21
N GLY A 119 -4.05 -0.62 -16.17
CA GLY A 119 -5.44 -0.34 -15.80
C GLY A 119 -6.21 -1.58 -15.32
N THR A 120 -5.54 -2.74 -15.16
CA THR A 120 -6.09 -3.97 -14.64
C THR A 120 -5.36 -4.38 -13.36
N GLU A 121 -6.02 -5.19 -12.54
CA GLU A 121 -5.43 -5.69 -11.30
C GLU A 121 -4.45 -6.84 -11.62
N ILE A 122 -3.15 -6.52 -11.62
CA ILE A 122 -2.08 -7.51 -11.74
C ILE A 122 -1.43 -7.66 -10.37
N PHE A 123 -1.47 -8.85 -9.79
CA PHE A 123 -0.71 -9.22 -8.59
C PHE A 123 0.41 -10.22 -8.92
N LYS A 124 1.40 -10.31 -8.04
CA LYS A 124 2.49 -11.30 -8.09
C LYS A 124 1.94 -12.68 -7.72
N VAL A 125 2.17 -13.68 -8.56
CA VAL A 125 1.80 -15.08 -8.30
C VAL A 125 2.92 -15.78 -7.52
N LYS A 126 4.15 -15.63 -7.99
CA LYS A 126 5.34 -16.22 -7.39
C LYS A 126 6.60 -15.44 -7.77
N ASP A 127 7.65 -15.60 -6.96
CA ASP A 127 8.99 -15.25 -7.39
C ASP A 127 9.49 -16.29 -8.42
N GLY A 128 10.34 -15.86 -9.34
CA GLY A 128 10.73 -16.65 -10.52
C GLY A 128 9.91 -16.32 -11.76
N GLU A 129 10.23 -16.97 -12.86
CA GLU A 129 9.48 -16.85 -14.11
C GLU A 129 8.12 -17.56 -13.99
N CYS A 130 7.16 -17.17 -14.83
CA CYS A 130 5.95 -17.98 -15.00
C CYS A 130 6.30 -19.33 -15.62
N ASP A 131 5.56 -20.37 -15.26
CA ASP A 131 5.74 -21.67 -15.89
C ASP A 131 5.28 -21.56 -17.35
N GLU A 132 6.13 -21.92 -18.31
CA GLU A 132 5.78 -21.95 -19.72
C GLU A 132 4.83 -23.14 -20.05
N ASP A 133 4.67 -24.09 -19.11
CA ASP A 133 4.07 -25.41 -19.33
C ASP A 133 2.66 -25.56 -18.73
N LEU A 134 1.71 -24.73 -19.17
CA LEU A 134 0.26 -25.05 -19.11
C LEU A 134 -0.37 -25.03 -20.52
N LEU A 135 0.43 -25.40 -21.52
CA LEU A 135 -0.01 -25.74 -22.86
C LEU A 135 0.44 -27.17 -23.21
N GLU A 136 -0.02 -28.15 -22.43
CA GLU A 136 -0.27 -29.51 -22.91
C GLU A 136 -1.58 -30.04 -22.31
#